data_AF-A0A8H6MXC7-F1
#
_entry.id   AF-A0A8H6MXC7-F1
#
_cell.length_a   1.000
_cell.length_b   1.000
_cell.length_c   1.000
_cell.angle_alpha   90.00
_cell.angle_beta   90.00
_cell.angle_gamma   90.00
#
_symmetry.space_group_name_H-M   'P 1'
#
loop_
_entity.id
_entity.type
_entity.pdbx_description
1 polymer ?
#
loop_
_entity_poly.entity_id
_entity_poly.type
_entity_poly.pdbx_seq_one_letter_code
_entity_poly.pdbx_strand_id
1 'polypeptide(L)'
;MAVNGTITNGQVPSEGEFTILTPNAMLGYGYDSDHFWYGINKYKPAAIIVDSGSTDGGPYKLGMGKMTCGRGSYVRDLEPILTACFHHKIKVLIGSAGGDGSNKHVAEMLDLVTEIAQRKGYAFKVGTIQAGMDREWIKSRISQSRVGPCGPVEPLLPEVV
;
A
#
# COMPACT_ATOMS: atom_id res chain seq x y z
N MET A 1 9.62 -17.83 -13.16
CA MET A 1 9.90 -18.65 -11.96
C MET A 1 8.61 -18.75 -11.17
N ALA A 2 8.15 -19.96 -10.84
CA ALA A 2 7.00 -20.11 -9.95
C ALA A 2 7.46 -19.90 -8.50
N VAL A 3 6.74 -19.08 -7.73
CA VAL A 3 6.92 -19.02 -6.29
C VAL A 3 6.03 -20.11 -5.70
N ASN A 4 6.62 -21.15 -5.10
CA ASN A 4 5.88 -22.23 -4.46
C ASN A 4 5.29 -21.72 -3.13
N GLY A 5 4.18 -20.98 -3.22
CA GLY A 5 3.35 -20.63 -2.08
C GLY A 5 2.58 -21.86 -1.60
N THR A 6 3.19 -22.66 -0.74
CA THR A 6 2.52 -23.79 -0.07
C THR A 6 1.35 -23.26 0.76
N ILE A 7 0.13 -23.66 0.43
CA ILE A 7 -1.04 -23.36 1.26
C ILE A 7 -1.00 -24.30 2.47
N THR A 8 -0.34 -23.86 3.55
CA THR A 8 -0.18 -24.62 4.79
C THR A 8 -1.53 -24.75 5.50
N ASN A 9 -2.12 -25.95 5.50
CA ASN A 9 -3.40 -26.26 6.14
C ASN A 9 -3.30 -26.26 7.68
N GLY A 10 -3.14 -25.08 8.27
CA GLY A 10 -3.17 -24.85 9.72
C GLY A 10 -1.94 -25.34 10.51
N GLN A 11 -0.95 -25.91 9.83
CA GLN A 11 0.33 -26.33 10.41
C GLN A 11 1.20 -25.11 10.80
N VAL A 12 2.11 -25.32 11.76
CA VAL A 12 3.12 -24.32 12.14
C VAL A 12 4.28 -24.39 11.11
N PRO A 13 4.84 -23.25 10.66
CA PRO A 13 5.91 -23.25 9.66
C PRO A 13 7.16 -23.99 10.13
N SER A 14 7.85 -24.61 9.17
CA SER A 14 9.12 -25.32 9.35
C SER A 14 10.32 -24.37 9.44
N GLU A 15 11.45 -24.84 9.98
CA GLU A 15 12.67 -24.02 10.00
C GLU A 15 13.14 -23.69 8.56
N GLY A 16 13.20 -22.38 8.26
CA GLY A 16 13.51 -21.86 6.92
C GLY A 16 12.28 -21.37 6.12
N GLU A 17 11.07 -21.62 6.60
CA GLU A 17 9.83 -21.24 5.92
C GLU A 17 9.41 -19.79 6.22
N PHE A 18 9.17 -18.98 5.18
CA PHE A 18 8.84 -17.56 5.32
C PHE A 18 7.34 -17.32 5.15
N THR A 19 6.63 -17.08 6.25
CA THR A 19 5.18 -16.81 6.24
C THR A 19 4.84 -15.32 6.15
N ILE A 20 3.80 -15.05 5.35
CA ILE A 20 3.20 -13.73 5.15
C ILE A 20 1.75 -13.79 5.65
N LEU A 21 1.29 -12.74 6.32
CA LEU A 21 -0.12 -12.52 6.62
C LEU A 21 -0.64 -11.29 5.86
N THR A 22 -1.72 -11.47 5.11
CA THR A 22 -2.40 -10.40 4.38
C THR A 22 -3.86 -10.35 4.87
N PRO A 23 -4.24 -9.36 5.71
CA PRO A 23 -5.54 -9.35 6.37
C PRO A 23 -6.69 -8.89 5.46
N ASN A 24 -6.39 -8.09 4.44
CA ASN A 24 -7.34 -7.56 3.46
C ASN A 24 -6.70 -7.48 2.08
N ALA A 25 -7.54 -7.41 1.03
CA ALA A 25 -7.09 -7.16 -0.34
C ALA A 25 -6.81 -5.67 -0.62
N MET A 26 -7.35 -4.77 0.21
CA MET A 26 -7.23 -3.32 0.07
C MET A 26 -7.25 -2.67 1.44
N LEU A 27 -6.16 -2.00 1.82
CA LEU A 27 -6.07 -1.23 3.05
C LEU A 27 -7.10 -0.08 3.04
N GLY A 28 -7.92 -0.02 4.09
CA GLY A 28 -9.06 0.88 4.21
C GLY A 28 -10.42 0.19 3.99
N TYR A 29 -10.47 -1.01 3.42
CA TYR A 29 -11.73 -1.76 3.25
C TYR A 29 -12.14 -2.53 4.51
N GLY A 30 -11.21 -2.75 5.44
CA GLY A 30 -11.45 -3.49 6.69
C GLY A 30 -11.17 -4.98 6.57
N TYR A 31 -11.12 -5.62 7.74
CA TYR A 31 -10.95 -7.05 7.92
C TYR A 31 -11.47 -7.43 9.31
N ASP A 32 -11.66 -8.73 9.54
CA ASP A 32 -12.06 -9.25 10.85
C ASP A 32 -10.87 -9.21 11.83
N SER A 33 -11.05 -8.48 12.95
CA SER A 33 -10.00 -8.27 13.95
C SER A 33 -9.60 -9.55 14.68
N ASP A 34 -10.54 -10.46 14.93
CA ASP A 34 -10.28 -11.68 15.69
C ASP A 34 -9.58 -12.71 14.80
N HIS A 35 -9.95 -12.79 13.52
CA HIS A 35 -9.18 -13.54 12.51
C HIS A 35 -7.76 -12.99 12.33
N PHE A 36 -7.57 -11.67 12.34
CA PHE A 36 -6.24 -11.04 12.30
C PHE A 36 -5.39 -11.46 13.51
N TRP A 37 -5.90 -11.27 14.73
CA TRP A 37 -5.13 -11.60 15.95
C TRP A 37 -4.93 -13.11 16.13
N TYR A 38 -5.88 -13.95 15.73
CA TYR A 38 -5.69 -15.40 15.64
C TYR A 38 -4.54 -15.75 14.68
N GLY A 39 -4.51 -15.13 13.49
CA GLY A 39 -3.44 -15.34 12.51
C GLY A 39 -2.06 -14.92 13.03
N ILE A 40 -1.95 -13.75 13.64
CA ILE A 40 -0.71 -13.24 14.27
C ILE A 40 -0.22 -14.18 15.37
N ASN A 41 -1.09 -14.59 16.29
CA ASN A 41 -0.70 -15.39 17.45
C ASN A 41 -0.39 -16.86 17.10
N LYS A 42 -1.15 -17.46 16.18
CA LYS A 42 -0.98 -18.87 15.79
C LYS A 42 0.17 -19.08 14.82
N TYR A 43 0.26 -18.29 13.76
CA TYR A 43 1.23 -18.52 12.67
C TYR A 43 2.49 -17.67 12.76
N LYS A 44 2.52 -16.67 13.66
CA LYS A 44 3.69 -15.81 13.95
C LYS A 44 4.41 -15.33 12.67
N PRO A 45 3.68 -14.69 11.74
CA PRO A 45 4.15 -14.44 10.38
C PRO A 45 5.39 -13.54 10.36
N ALA A 46 6.35 -13.84 9.48
CA ALA A 46 7.57 -13.06 9.35
C ALA A 46 7.32 -11.65 8.77
N ALA A 47 6.24 -11.48 8.00
CA ALA A 47 5.75 -10.18 7.54
C ALA A 47 4.21 -10.10 7.50
N ILE A 48 3.68 -8.90 7.73
CA ILE A 48 2.36 -8.48 7.27
C ILE A 48 2.56 -7.73 5.96
N ILE A 49 1.83 -8.13 4.91
CA ILE A 49 1.88 -7.44 3.61
C ILE A 49 0.45 -7.06 3.22
N VAL A 50 0.24 -5.78 2.93
CA VAL A 50 -1.02 -5.20 2.45
C VAL A 50 -0.75 -4.36 1.20
N ASP A 51 -1.76 -4.20 0.36
CA ASP A 51 -1.76 -3.20 -0.71
C ASP A 51 -2.81 -2.11 -0.44
N SER A 52 -2.60 -0.93 -1.00
CA SER A 52 -3.60 0.12 -1.08
C SER A 52 -3.63 0.69 -2.50
N GLY A 53 -3.68 -0.18 -3.51
CA GLY A 53 -3.66 0.17 -4.92
C GLY A 53 -5.01 0.07 -5.61
N SER A 54 -5.21 0.90 -6.64
CA SER A 54 -6.23 0.68 -7.67
C SER A 54 -5.78 1.30 -9.00
N THR A 55 -5.72 0.47 -10.04
CA THR A 55 -5.48 0.93 -11.43
C THR A 55 -6.64 1.77 -11.97
N ASP A 56 -7.84 1.64 -11.39
CA ASP A 56 -9.00 2.50 -11.69
C ASP A 56 -9.54 3.12 -10.39
N GLY A 57 -9.01 4.30 -10.04
CA GLY A 57 -9.58 5.15 -9.00
C GLY A 57 -10.76 6.01 -9.49
N GLY A 58 -11.06 5.98 -10.80
CA GLY A 58 -11.93 6.92 -11.49
C GLY A 58 -11.36 8.36 -11.56
N PRO A 59 -11.80 9.16 -12.54
CA PRO A 59 -11.27 10.52 -12.77
C PRO A 59 -11.50 11.45 -11.56
N TYR A 60 -12.53 11.21 -10.75
CA TYR A 60 -12.85 12.01 -9.56
C TYR A 60 -11.76 11.93 -8.48
N LYS A 61 -11.22 10.73 -8.17
CA LYS A 61 -10.21 10.58 -7.12
C LYS A 61 -8.85 11.07 -7.61
N LEU A 62 -8.45 10.65 -8.81
CA LEU A 62 -7.20 11.03 -9.46
C LEU A 62 -7.11 12.54 -9.70
N GLY A 63 -8.13 13.14 -10.32
CA GLY A 63 -8.14 14.57 -10.69
C GLY A 63 -8.16 15.54 -9.50
N MET A 64 -8.56 15.09 -8.31
CA MET A 64 -8.41 15.86 -7.06
C MET A 64 -7.24 15.39 -6.18
N GLY A 65 -6.52 14.33 -6.59
CA GLY A 65 -5.51 13.64 -5.79
C GLY A 65 -6.02 13.23 -4.40
N LYS A 66 -7.23 12.68 -4.28
CA LYS A 66 -7.79 12.17 -3.01
C LYS A 66 -7.56 10.67 -2.85
N MET A 67 -7.23 10.23 -1.63
CA MET A 67 -7.14 8.81 -1.30
C MET A 67 -8.47 8.05 -1.55
N THR A 68 -8.34 6.74 -1.74
CA THR A 68 -9.43 5.82 -2.10
C THR A 68 -10.45 5.62 -0.98
N CYS A 69 -10.00 5.66 0.27
CA CYS A 69 -10.82 5.56 1.48
C CYS A 69 -10.70 6.82 2.35
N GLY A 70 -11.64 7.02 3.28
CA GLY A 70 -11.56 8.08 4.28
C GLY A 70 -10.52 7.80 5.37
N ARG A 71 -9.97 8.86 5.99
CA ARG A 71 -8.90 8.77 7.01
C ARG A 71 -9.20 7.75 8.12
N GLY A 72 -10.43 7.76 8.66
CA GLY A 72 -10.83 6.83 9.73
C GLY A 72 -10.76 5.35 9.33
N SER A 73 -11.04 5.03 8.06
CA SER A 73 -10.93 3.66 7.53
C SER A 73 -9.48 3.19 7.46
N TYR A 74 -8.55 4.08 7.10
CA TYR A 74 -7.11 3.78 7.15
C TYR A 74 -6.61 3.62 8.58
N VAL A 75 -7.02 4.48 9.53
CA VAL A 75 -6.63 4.35 10.94
C VAL A 75 -7.11 3.03 11.55
N ARG A 76 -8.37 2.64 11.26
CA ARG A 76 -8.96 1.36 11.71
C ARG A 76 -8.12 0.15 11.28
N ASP A 77 -7.66 0.14 10.02
CA ASP A 77 -6.90 -1.00 9.47
C ASP A 77 -5.41 -0.94 9.84
N LEU A 78 -4.82 0.25 10.00
CA LEU A 78 -3.41 0.42 10.34
C LEU A 78 -3.12 0.16 11.83
N GLU A 79 -4.00 0.55 12.75
CA GLU A 79 -3.70 0.49 14.18
C GLU A 79 -3.42 -0.94 14.73
N PRO A 80 -4.16 -1.99 14.33
CA PRO A 80 -3.83 -3.37 14.72
C PRO A 80 -2.55 -3.87 14.04
N ILE A 81 -2.32 -3.54 12.75
CA ILE A 81 -1.11 -3.91 12.00
C ILE A 81 0.15 -3.32 12.66
N LEU A 82 0.12 -2.03 13.01
CA LEU A 82 1.23 -1.34 13.66
C LEU A 82 1.45 -1.83 15.10
N THR A 83 0.38 -2.19 15.82
CA THR A 83 0.46 -2.81 17.14
C THR A 83 1.12 -4.20 17.07
N ALA A 84 0.70 -5.05 16.12
CA ALA A 84 1.32 -6.36 15.90
C ALA A 84 2.81 -6.22 15.50
N CYS A 85 3.13 -5.28 14.61
CA CYS A 85 4.50 -4.92 14.23
C CYS A 85 5.36 -4.55 15.46
N PHE A 86 4.88 -3.62 16.29
CA PHE A 86 5.64 -3.13 17.43
C PHE A 86 5.89 -4.21 18.49
N HIS A 87 4.87 -4.99 18.86
CA HIS A 87 4.98 -5.98 19.92
C HIS A 87 5.66 -7.29 19.46
N HIS A 88 5.29 -7.82 18.31
CA HIS A 88 5.76 -9.13 17.82
C HIS A 88 6.98 -9.04 16.89
N LYS A 89 7.47 -7.83 16.60
CA LYS A 89 8.62 -7.53 15.70
C LYS A 89 8.43 -8.02 14.25
N ILE A 90 7.18 -8.17 13.84
CA ILE A 90 6.76 -8.55 12.50
C ILE A 90 7.01 -7.38 11.53
N LYS A 91 7.59 -7.66 10.37
CA LYS A 91 7.82 -6.63 9.34
C LYS A 91 6.48 -6.22 8.71
N VAL A 92 6.30 -4.94 8.39
CA VAL A 92 5.12 -4.47 7.64
C VAL A 92 5.58 -3.94 6.29
N LEU A 93 4.91 -4.38 5.22
CA LEU A 93 5.01 -3.79 3.89
C LEU A 93 3.63 -3.30 3.45
N ILE A 94 3.57 -2.05 3.00
CA ILE A 94 2.47 -1.50 2.23
C ILE A 94 2.97 -1.40 0.79
N GLY A 95 2.20 -1.90 -0.19
CA GLY A 95 2.52 -1.80 -1.60
C GLY A 95 2.32 -0.37 -2.14
N SER A 96 1.22 -0.16 -2.86
CA SER A 96 0.72 1.15 -3.27
C SER A 96 0.09 1.86 -2.07
N ALA A 97 0.10 3.20 -2.07
CA ALA A 97 -0.52 4.02 -1.03
C ALA A 97 -1.72 4.81 -1.59
N GLY A 98 -2.85 4.82 -0.86
CA GLY A 98 -4.00 5.70 -1.13
C GLY A 98 -4.83 5.40 -2.40
N GLY A 99 -4.43 4.44 -3.22
CA GLY A 99 -5.06 4.08 -4.50
C GLY A 99 -4.09 4.25 -5.65
N ASP A 100 -3.67 5.50 -5.92
CA ASP A 100 -2.83 5.81 -7.09
C ASP A 100 -1.31 5.68 -6.83
N GLY A 101 -0.88 5.51 -5.57
CA GLY A 101 0.53 5.37 -5.23
C GLY A 101 1.36 6.65 -5.44
N SER A 102 0.73 7.79 -5.68
CA SER A 102 1.41 9.07 -5.87
C SER A 102 2.26 9.46 -4.67
N ASN A 103 3.32 10.24 -4.91
CA ASN A 103 4.20 10.75 -3.85
C ASN A 103 3.41 11.50 -2.74
N LYS A 104 2.26 12.09 -3.10
CA LYS A 104 1.29 12.69 -2.17
C LYS A 104 0.65 11.64 -1.26
N HIS A 105 0.06 10.58 -1.81
CA HIS A 105 -0.57 9.54 -0.97
C HIS A 105 0.43 8.72 -0.18
N VAL A 106 1.66 8.56 -0.68
CA VAL A 106 2.79 8.00 0.10
C VAL A 106 3.10 8.87 1.33
N ALA A 107 3.08 10.20 1.20
CA ALA A 107 3.24 11.12 2.33
C ALA A 107 2.04 11.06 3.29
N GLU A 108 0.81 11.15 2.79
CA GLU A 108 -0.41 11.06 3.63
C GLU A 108 -0.51 9.72 4.40
N MET A 109 0.01 8.63 3.81
CA MET A 109 0.13 7.32 4.47
C MET A 109 1.25 7.32 5.54
N LEU A 110 2.39 7.97 5.28
CA LEU A 110 3.45 8.15 6.28
C LEU A 110 2.96 8.99 7.47
N ASP A 111 2.21 10.05 7.24
CA ASP A 111 1.60 10.89 8.28
C ASP A 111 0.61 10.10 9.14
N LEU A 112 -0.19 9.23 8.52
CA LEU A 112 -1.09 8.29 9.21
C LEU A 112 -0.31 7.32 10.12
N VAL A 113 0.73 6.66 9.59
CA VAL A 113 1.58 5.75 10.39
C VAL A 113 2.28 6.50 11.53
N THR A 114 2.72 7.73 11.28
CA THR A 114 3.41 8.59 12.26
C THR A 114 2.47 9.05 13.39
N GLU A 115 1.25 9.47 13.07
CA GLU A 115 0.22 9.84 14.06
C GLU A 115 -0.12 8.65 14.97
N ILE A 116 -0.34 7.46 14.40
CA ILE A 116 -0.65 6.25 15.16
C ILE A 116 0.54 5.86 16.04
N ALA A 117 1.77 5.92 15.52
CA ALA A 117 2.98 5.63 16.27
C ALA A 117 3.16 6.58 17.47
N GLN A 118 3.01 7.89 17.25
CA GLN A 118 3.07 8.91 18.31
C GLN A 118 1.98 8.69 19.37
N ARG A 119 0.72 8.48 18.95
CA ARG A 119 -0.42 8.22 19.86
C ARG A 119 -0.20 6.99 20.75
N LYS A 120 0.52 5.98 20.26
CA LYS A 120 0.77 4.71 20.98
C LYS A 120 2.13 4.64 21.68
N GLY A 121 3.00 5.63 21.50
CA GLY A 121 4.39 5.58 21.99
C GLY A 121 5.26 4.54 21.24
N TYR A 122 4.90 4.16 20.02
CA TYR A 122 5.67 3.22 19.20
C TYR A 122 6.81 3.94 18.46
N ALA A 123 7.94 3.25 18.32
CA ALA A 123 9.06 3.68 17.49
C ALA A 123 9.29 2.67 16.34
N PHE A 124 9.29 3.17 15.10
CA PHE A 124 9.46 2.36 13.89
C PHE A 124 10.61 2.89 13.03
N LYS A 125 11.36 1.98 12.39
CA LYS A 125 12.27 2.34 11.29
C LYS A 125 11.49 2.26 9.98
N VAL A 126 10.91 3.38 9.57
CA VAL A 126 10.13 3.48 8.33
C VAL A 126 11.03 3.90 7.15
N GLY A 127 10.70 3.44 5.95
CA GLY A 127 11.26 3.94 4.70
C GLY A 127 10.15 4.01 3.64
N THR A 128 10.13 5.07 2.85
CA THR A 128 9.14 5.31 1.79
C THR A 128 9.79 5.18 0.42
N ILE A 129 9.10 4.53 -0.52
CA ILE A 129 9.46 4.51 -1.94
C ILE A 129 8.52 5.47 -2.66
N GLN A 130 9.06 6.28 -3.56
CA GLN A 130 8.33 7.25 -4.37
C GLN A 130 8.62 7.00 -5.86
N ALA A 131 7.58 7.08 -6.70
CA ALA A 131 7.64 6.74 -8.12
C ALA A 131 7.06 7.85 -9.03
N GLY A 132 6.67 9.00 -8.46
CA GLY A 132 6.17 10.14 -9.21
C GLY A 132 7.18 10.64 -10.25
N MET A 133 6.69 10.88 -11.46
CA MET A 133 7.49 11.31 -12.61
C MET A 133 7.47 12.85 -12.73
N ASP A 134 8.57 13.42 -13.23
CA ASP A 134 8.63 14.87 -13.49
C ASP A 134 7.71 15.28 -14.65
N ARG A 135 7.00 16.40 -14.47
CA ARG A 135 5.97 16.89 -15.38
C ARG A 135 6.58 17.53 -16.63
N GLU A 136 7.69 18.23 -16.50
CA GLU A 136 8.38 18.84 -17.65
C GLU A 136 9.11 17.78 -18.49
N TRP A 137 9.62 16.72 -17.86
CA TRP A 137 10.09 15.52 -18.56
C TRP A 137 8.98 14.89 -19.39
N ILE A 138 7.79 14.64 -18.82
CA ILE A 138 6.64 14.09 -19.56
C ILE A 138 6.29 15.00 -20.75
N LYS A 139 6.16 16.31 -20.54
CA LYS A 139 5.91 17.29 -21.61
C LYS A 139 6.95 17.23 -22.72
N SER A 140 8.24 17.23 -22.38
CA SER A 140 9.31 17.14 -23.38
C SER A 140 9.22 15.88 -24.23
N ARG A 141 8.75 14.77 -23.64
CA ARG A 141 8.56 13.49 -24.34
C ARG A 141 7.36 13.52 -25.28
N ILE A 142 6.32 14.28 -24.95
CA ILE A 142 5.17 14.55 -25.82
C ILE A 142 5.61 15.46 -26.98
N SER A 143 6.25 16.61 -26.70
CA SER A 143 6.73 17.56 -27.72
C SER A 143 7.76 16.97 -28.69
N GLN A 144 8.47 15.90 -28.30
CA GLN A 144 9.41 15.16 -29.14
C GLN A 144 8.75 13.98 -29.90
N SER A 145 7.43 13.80 -29.81
CA SER A 145 6.69 12.64 -30.35
C SER A 145 7.24 11.28 -29.88
N ARG A 146 7.82 11.22 -28.68
CA ARG A 146 8.43 10.02 -28.06
C ARG A 146 7.47 9.24 -27.16
N VAL A 147 6.21 9.65 -27.12
CA VAL A 147 5.03 9.00 -26.54
C VAL A 147 3.82 9.43 -27.39
N GLY A 148 2.69 8.72 -27.27
CA GLY A 148 1.45 9.03 -27.99
C GLY A 148 0.22 8.55 -27.23
N PRO A 149 -1.00 8.85 -27.74
CA PRO A 149 -2.25 8.42 -27.11
C PRO A 149 -2.37 6.89 -27.06
N CYS A 150 -2.97 6.38 -25.98
CA CYS A 150 -3.21 4.95 -25.79
C CYS A 150 -4.64 4.58 -26.24
N GLY A 151 -4.82 4.36 -27.54
CA GLY A 151 -6.11 3.97 -28.14
C GLY A 151 -6.61 4.96 -29.19
N PRO A 152 -7.85 4.79 -29.71
CA PRO A 152 -8.43 5.63 -30.74
C PRO A 152 -8.99 6.94 -30.15
N VAL A 153 -8.09 7.76 -29.61
CA VAL A 153 -8.40 9.06 -28.98
C VAL A 153 -7.57 10.18 -29.62
N GLU A 154 -7.88 11.42 -29.25
CA GLU A 154 -7.18 12.62 -29.75
C GLU A 154 -5.67 12.62 -29.43
N PRO A 155 -4.84 13.36 -30.18
CA PRO A 155 -3.41 13.47 -29.91
C PRO A 155 -3.12 13.89 -28.47
N LEU A 156 -2.11 13.27 -27.86
CA LEU A 156 -1.61 13.68 -26.54
C LEU A 156 -0.84 15.00 -26.68
N LEU A 157 -1.23 16.03 -25.93
CA LEU A 157 -0.66 17.39 -26.01
C LEU A 157 0.07 17.77 -24.70
N PRO A 158 1.15 18.57 -24.72
CA PRO A 158 1.90 18.93 -23.51
C PRO A 158 1.10 19.73 -22.46
N GLU A 159 0.05 20.42 -22.86
CA GLU A 159 -0.79 21.26 -21.98
C GLU A 159 -1.76 20.48 -21.08
N VAL A 160 -1.97 19.16 -21.31
CA VAL A 160 -2.78 18.31 -20.41
C VAL A 160 -1.97 17.67 -19.27
N VAL A 161 -0.75 18.17 -19.03
CA VAL A 161 0.19 17.76 -17.95
C VAL A 161 0.27 18.89 -16.81
#